data_AF-G0H1C8-F1
#
_entry.id   AF-G0H1C8-F1
#
_cell.length_a   1.000
_cell.length_b   1.000
_cell.length_c   1.000
_cell.angle_alpha   90.00
_cell.angle_beta   90.00
_cell.angle_gamma   90.00
#
_symmetry.space_group_name_H-M   'P 1'
#
loop_
_entity.id
_entity.type
_entity.pdbx_description
1 polymer ?
#
loop_
_entity_poly.entity_id
_entity_poly.type
_entity_poly.pdbx_seq_one_letter_code
_entity_poly.pdbx_strand_id
1 'polypeptide(L)'
;MYNLQKIGEIDQSLIENKIAIIGTVIGLENDENYDKLEIEDASGKIIISKDKSVKLTTGSRILAFGTLKITPKGLIIFSEAIVDISESSPKLLGKFMEKIKNYEI
;
A
#
# COMPACT_ATOMS: atom_id res chain seq x y z
N MET A 1 -7.60 -7.42 11.73
CA MET A 1 -7.35 -8.26 10.55
C MET A 1 -7.06 -7.39 9.33
N TYR A 2 -6.06 -7.73 8.51
CA TYR A 2 -5.73 -7.04 7.26
C TYR A 2 -6.32 -7.77 6.04
N ASN A 3 -6.93 -7.03 5.12
CA ASN A 3 -7.43 -7.59 3.85
C ASN A 3 -6.58 -7.11 2.65
N LEU A 4 -6.12 -8.04 1.81
CA LEU A 4 -5.40 -7.70 0.59
C LEU A 4 -6.38 -7.14 -0.45
N GLN A 5 -6.22 -5.88 -0.81
CA GLN A 5 -7.08 -5.17 -1.76
C GLN A 5 -6.33 -4.83 -3.05
N LYS A 6 -7.05 -4.85 -4.18
CA LYS A 6 -6.58 -4.16 -5.39
C LYS A 6 -6.82 -2.67 -5.23
N ILE A 7 -5.93 -1.85 -5.77
CA ILE A 7 -6.03 -0.39 -5.55
C ILE A 7 -7.31 0.20 -6.14
N GLY A 8 -7.72 -0.25 -7.33
CA GLY A 8 -8.96 0.22 -7.99
C GLY A 8 -10.26 -0.26 -7.33
N GLU A 9 -10.18 -1.17 -6.36
CA GLU A 9 -11.33 -1.65 -5.57
C GLU A 9 -11.46 -0.89 -4.24
N ILE A 10 -10.56 0.06 -3.97
CA ILE A 10 -10.58 0.86 -2.74
C ILE A 10 -11.56 2.01 -2.89
N ASP A 11 -12.61 2.00 -2.06
CA ASP A 11 -13.61 3.05 -2.00
C ASP A 11 -13.94 3.45 -0.54
N GLN A 12 -14.95 4.29 -0.38
CA GLN A 12 -15.36 4.82 0.92
C GLN A 12 -15.93 3.76 1.88
N SER A 13 -16.40 2.61 1.36
CA SER A 13 -16.93 1.52 2.21
C SER A 13 -15.83 0.85 3.04
N LEU A 14 -14.57 1.05 2.68
CA LEU A 14 -13.40 0.49 3.36
C LEU A 14 -12.76 1.46 4.36
N ILE A 15 -13.35 2.63 4.62
CA ILE A 15 -12.82 3.60 5.59
C ILE A 15 -12.73 2.95 6.98
N GLU A 16 -11.64 3.24 7.71
CA GLU A 16 -11.24 2.61 8.98
C GLU A 16 -10.89 1.11 8.91
N ASN A 17 -11.02 0.46 7.75
CA ASN A 17 -10.56 -0.92 7.59
C ASN A 17 -9.04 -0.98 7.46
N LYS A 18 -8.47 -2.02 8.07
CA LYS A 18 -7.07 -2.42 7.88
C LYS A 18 -6.92 -3.14 6.55
N ILE A 19 -6.11 -2.59 5.65
CA ILE A 19 -5.88 -3.11 4.31
C ILE A 19 -4.41 -3.34 4.02
N ALA A 20 -4.14 -4.34 3.20
CA ALA A 20 -2.84 -4.60 2.62
C ALA A 20 -2.93 -4.35 1.11
N ILE A 21 -1.90 -3.73 0.53
CA ILE A 21 -1.82 -3.52 -0.92
C ILE A 21 -0.43 -3.83 -1.44
N ILE A 22 -0.36 -4.25 -2.69
CA ILE A 22 0.89 -4.46 -3.43
C ILE A 22 0.87 -3.54 -4.63
N GLY A 23 1.91 -2.73 -4.79
CA GLY A 23 2.01 -1.81 -5.90
C GLY A 23 3.44 -1.32 -6.12
N THR A 24 3.58 -0.46 -7.12
CA THR A 24 4.84 0.16 -7.50
C THR A 24 4.79 1.63 -7.11
N VAL A 25 5.88 2.12 -6.51
CA VAL A 25 6.04 3.55 -6.20
C VAL A 25 6.23 4.33 -7.49
N ILE A 26 5.36 5.29 -7.76
CA ILE A 26 5.46 6.18 -8.93
C ILE A 26 5.76 7.62 -8.56
N GLY A 27 5.46 8.03 -7.33
CA GLY A 27 5.67 9.37 -6.83
C GLY A 27 6.12 9.38 -5.38
N LEU A 28 6.99 10.34 -5.06
CA LEU A 28 7.46 10.62 -3.70
C LEU A 28 7.14 12.09 -3.41
N GLU A 29 6.28 12.35 -2.43
CA GLU A 29 6.01 13.70 -1.94
C GLU A 29 6.54 13.82 -0.51
N ASN A 30 7.44 14.76 -0.27
CA ASN A 30 7.94 15.05 1.07
C ASN A 30 7.26 16.33 1.57
N ASP A 31 6.40 16.22 2.58
CA ASP A 31 5.80 17.36 3.29
C ASP A 31 6.43 17.46 4.69
N GLU A 32 6.35 18.64 5.32
CA GLU A 32 6.95 18.91 6.63
C GLU A 32 6.46 17.91 7.70
N ASN A 33 5.21 17.45 7.56
CA ASN A 33 4.54 16.59 8.54
C ASN A 33 4.60 15.09 8.21
N TYR A 34 4.54 14.71 6.93
CA TYR A 34 4.52 13.30 6.50
C TYR A 34 5.09 13.16 5.09
N ASP A 35 5.96 12.17 4.90
CA ASP A 35 6.32 11.71 3.55
C ASP A 35 5.14 10.90 3.00
N LYS A 36 4.80 11.08 1.73
CA LYS A 36 3.75 10.35 1.04
C LYS A 36 4.31 9.64 -0.17
N LEU A 37 3.70 8.51 -0.47
CA LEU A 37 3.98 7.71 -1.64
C LEU A 37 2.74 7.70 -2.52
N GLU A 38 2.92 7.97 -3.81
CA GLU A 38 1.94 7.61 -4.80
C GLU A 38 2.27 6.20 -5.31
N ILE A 39 1.32 5.28 -5.14
CA ILE A 39 1.47 3.86 -5.46
C ILE A 39 0.47 3.49 -6.54
N GLU A 40 0.92 2.73 -7.54
CA GLU A 40 0.07 2.19 -8.59
C GLU A 40 0.13 0.67 -8.69
N ASP A 41 -0.98 0.08 -9.13
CA ASP A 41 -1.06 -1.28 -9.63
C ASP A 41 -1.81 -1.28 -10.97
N ALA A 42 -2.09 -2.47 -11.52
CA ALA A 42 -2.81 -2.58 -12.79
C ALA A 42 -4.28 -2.09 -12.74
N SER A 43 -4.84 -1.86 -11.55
CA SER A 43 -6.23 -1.47 -11.32
C SER A 43 -6.41 0.01 -10.95
N GLY A 44 -5.39 0.68 -10.44
CA GLY A 44 -5.50 2.09 -10.08
C GLY A 44 -4.29 2.66 -9.35
N LYS A 45 -4.50 3.86 -8.78
CA LYS A 45 -3.50 4.63 -8.02
C LYS A 45 -4.04 5.06 -6.66
N ILE A 46 -3.19 5.09 -5.64
CA ILE A 46 -3.55 5.58 -4.31
C ILE A 46 -2.36 6.21 -3.60
N ILE A 47 -2.67 7.13 -2.68
CA ILE A 47 -1.69 7.76 -1.81
C ILE A 47 -1.58 6.98 -0.50
N ILE A 48 -0.35 6.70 -0.09
CA ILE A 48 -0.04 6.12 1.21
C ILE A 48 0.82 7.11 1.99
N SER A 49 0.57 7.28 3.28
CA SER A 49 1.57 7.89 4.16
C SER A 49 2.81 7.01 4.22
N LYS A 50 3.95 7.58 4.56
CA LYS A 50 5.19 6.86 4.72
C LYS A 50 5.93 7.36 5.95
N ASP A 51 6.49 6.40 6.68
CA ASP A 51 7.49 6.67 7.70
C ASP A 51 8.83 7.05 7.03
N LYS A 52 9.44 8.14 7.50
CA LYS A 52 10.71 8.67 6.99
C LYS A 52 11.88 7.67 7.07
N SER A 53 11.78 6.67 7.94
CA SER A 53 12.79 5.62 8.09
C SER A 53 12.89 4.67 6.89
N VAL A 54 11.82 4.50 6.11
CA VAL A 54 11.80 3.58 4.98
C VAL A 54 12.39 4.27 3.75
N LYS A 55 13.56 3.85 3.27
CA LYS A 55 14.12 4.39 2.02
C LYS A 55 13.53 3.65 0.82
N LEU A 56 12.80 4.37 -0.02
CA LEU A 56 12.18 3.84 -1.25
C LEU A 56 12.45 4.82 -2.38
N THR A 57 12.54 4.31 -3.59
CA THR A 57 12.69 5.09 -4.82
C THR A 57 11.49 4.89 -5.72
N THR A 58 11.29 5.77 -6.69
CA THR A 58 10.37 5.49 -7.79
C THR A 58 10.79 4.20 -8.50
N GLY A 59 9.81 3.38 -8.88
CA GLY A 59 10.02 2.03 -9.41
C GLY A 59 10.14 0.93 -8.35
N SER A 60 10.32 1.25 -7.06
CA SER A 60 10.31 0.23 -6.00
C SER A 60 8.95 -0.46 -5.94
N ARG A 61 8.96 -1.79 -5.87
CA ARG A 61 7.75 -2.58 -5.63
C ARG A 61 7.60 -2.81 -4.14
N ILE A 62 6.42 -2.53 -3.60
CA ILE A 62 6.17 -2.58 -2.16
C ILE A 62 4.96 -3.42 -1.80
N LEU A 63 4.99 -3.94 -0.58
CA LEU A 63 3.82 -4.42 0.15
C LEU A 63 3.57 -3.45 1.31
N ALA A 64 2.42 -2.80 1.32
CA ALA A 64 2.04 -1.84 2.36
C ALA A 64 0.86 -2.36 3.16
N PHE A 65 0.93 -2.16 4.47
CA PHE A 65 -0.13 -2.42 5.43
C PHE A 65 -0.53 -1.10 6.06
N GLY A 66 -1.82 -0.81 6.13
CA GLY A 66 -2.31 0.39 6.78
C GLY A 66 -3.81 0.42 6.99
N THR A 67 -4.28 1.54 7.48
CA THR A 67 -5.71 1.82 7.66
C THR A 67 -6.15 2.87 6.64
N LEU A 68 -7.25 2.60 5.92
CA LEU A 68 -7.80 3.58 4.99
C LEU A 68 -8.49 4.71 5.75
N LYS A 69 -8.14 5.95 5.43
CA LYS A 69 -8.79 7.14 6.01
C LYS A 69 -9.18 8.12 4.93
N ILE A 70 -10.21 8.91 5.22
CA ILE A 70 -10.59 10.05 4.38
C ILE A 70 -9.91 11.32 4.88
N THR A 71 -9.40 12.10 3.94
CA THR A 71 -8.82 13.42 4.19
C THR A 71 -9.42 14.43 3.20
N PRO A 72 -9.23 15.75 3.41
CA PRO A 72 -9.64 16.75 2.42
C PRO A 72 -8.99 16.57 1.04
N LYS A 73 -7.86 15.83 0.95
CA LYS A 73 -7.17 15.50 -0.31
C LYS A 73 -7.67 14.19 -0.95
N GLY A 74 -8.64 13.51 -0.33
CA GLY A 74 -9.17 12.21 -0.77
C GLY A 74 -8.83 11.07 0.17
N LEU A 75 -8.98 9.83 -0.32
CA LEU A 75 -8.66 8.61 0.40
C LEU A 75 -7.14 8.42 0.49
N ILE A 76 -6.65 8.15 1.69
CA ILE A 76 -5.23 7.91 1.96
C ILE A 76 -5.11 6.68 2.84
N ILE A 77 -4.11 5.84 2.56
CA ILE A 77 -3.74 4.74 3.44
C ILE A 77 -2.73 5.26 4.46
N PHE A 78 -3.08 5.26 5.73
CA PHE A 78 -2.12 5.50 6.80
C PHE A 78 -1.34 4.22 7.05
N SER A 79 -0.10 4.18 6.59
CA SER A 79 0.79 3.03 6.68
C SER A 79 1.15 2.70 8.14
N GLU A 80 0.90 1.46 8.55
CA GLU A 80 1.47 0.87 9.76
C GLU A 80 2.82 0.18 9.44
N ALA A 81 2.96 -0.39 8.23
CA ALA A 81 4.20 -0.99 7.77
C ALA A 81 4.33 -0.91 6.24
N ILE A 82 5.56 -0.73 5.76
CA ILE A 82 5.89 -0.79 4.33
C ILE A 82 7.11 -1.68 4.17
N VAL A 83 7.01 -2.68 3.31
CA VAL A 83 8.07 -3.63 3.00
C VAL A 83 8.46 -3.48 1.54
N ASP A 84 9.74 -3.23 1.28
CA ASP A 84 10.29 -3.29 -0.07
C ASP A 84 10.38 -4.75 -0.51
N ILE A 85 9.74 -5.06 -1.64
CA ILE A 85 9.69 -6.38 -2.25
C ILE A 85 10.23 -6.36 -3.69
N SER A 86 11.01 -5.34 -4.05
CA SER A 86 11.58 -5.19 -5.40
C SER A 86 12.43 -6.40 -5.79
N GLU A 87 13.21 -6.94 -4.85
CA GLU A 87 14.06 -8.12 -5.03
C GLU A 87 13.35 -9.45 -4.75
N SER A 88 12.04 -9.44 -4.47
CA SER A 88 11.30 -10.65 -4.14
C SER A 88 11.01 -11.49 -5.39
N SER A 89 11.25 -12.81 -5.28
CA SER A 89 10.92 -13.75 -6.35
C SER A 89 9.41 -13.71 -6.69
N PRO A 90 9.04 -13.58 -7.98
CA PRO A 90 7.63 -13.59 -8.39
C PRO A 90 6.86 -14.83 -7.91
N LYS A 91 7.53 -15.99 -7.84
CA LYS A 91 6.93 -17.25 -7.37
C LYS A 91 6.62 -17.22 -5.86
N LEU A 92 7.48 -16.60 -5.06
CA LEU A 92 7.25 -16.45 -3.62
C LEU A 92 6.12 -15.44 -3.36
N LEU A 93 6.11 -14.33 -4.09
CA LEU A 93 5.03 -13.33 -4.02
C LEU A 93 3.67 -13.94 -4.40
N GLY A 94 3.62 -14.73 -5.47
CA GLY A 94 2.39 -15.43 -5.87
C GLY A 94 1.86 -16.34 -4.75
N LYS A 95 2.72 -17.18 -4.17
CA LYS A 95 2.36 -18.05 -3.04
C LYS A 95 1.90 -17.27 -1.81
N PHE A 96 2.53 -16.13 -1.53
CA PHE A 96 2.15 -15.25 -0.42
C PHE A 96 0.76 -14.64 -0.64
N MET A 97 0.49 -14.13 -1.84
CA MET A 97 -0.82 -13.58 -2.21
C MET A 97 -1.94 -14.64 -2.13
N GLU A 98 -1.68 -15.86 -2.58
CA GLU A 98 -2.63 -16.98 -2.45
C GLU A 98 -2.92 -17.30 -0.98
N LYS A 99 -1.89 -17.31 -0.13
CA LYS A 99 -2.08 -17.54 1.30
C LYS A 99 -2.89 -16.44 1.97
N ILE A 100 -2.60 -15.16 1.69
CA ILE A 100 -3.34 -14.05 2.32
C ILE A 100 -4.80 -14.04 1.90
N LYS A 101 -5.12 -14.33 0.62
CA LYS A 101 -6.52 -14.40 0.18
C LYS A 101 -7.31 -15.51 0.87
N ASN A 102 -6.65 -16.58 1.26
CA ASN A 102 -7.27 -17.75 1.90
C ASN A 102 -7.18 -17.72 3.44
N TYR A 103 -6.48 -16.76 4.01
CA TYR A 103 -6.38 -16.61 5.45
C TYR A 103 -7.31 -15.49 5.91
N GLU A 104 -8.38 -15.87 6.61
CA GLU A 104 -8.99 -14.96 7.56
C GLU A 104 -8.07 -14.87 8.80
N ILE A 105 -7.35 -13.74 9.01
CA ILE A 105 -6.44 -13.48 10.16
C ILE A 105 -7.00 -12.44 11.14
#